data_AF-A0A7X3VNZ1-F1
#
_entry.id   AF-A0A7X3VNZ1-F1
#
_cell.length_a   1.000
_cell.length_b   1.000
_cell.length_c   1.000
_cell.angle_alpha   90.00
_cell.angle_beta   90.00
_cell.angle_gamma   90.00
#
_symmetry.space_group_name_H-M   'P 1'
#
loop_
_entity.id
_entity.type
_entity.pdbx_description
1 polymer ?
#
loop_
_entity_poly.entity_id
_entity_poly.type
_entity_poly.pdbx_seq_one_letter_code
_entity_poly.pdbx_strand_id
1 'polypeptide(L)'
;GDSLIYRFIPDQPGELAAGGKLQALKIRDLKAADTRNWRSRNQKIFWWTYNPVPVGETLAVEWVDIENVESPSDDLRYQGADSKDAAKFARGEGIWYGDNQGTGEFYIACTNGGIEYKGQIWRYIPSPYEGTSREAQEPGTLELFIEPNDVNLMENADNLTVTPWGDLIICEDGPNEEFLIGVTPEGNIYRFARNAGNLSELAGATFSPDGTTLFVNIQSPGITLAITGPWDQIRQRSETLWQKPNNQVSTA
;
A
#
# COMPACT_ATOMS: atom_id res chain seq x y z
N GLY A 1 -12.71 -4.68 4.53
CA GLY A 1 -12.22 -6.06 4.65
C GLY A 1 -10.89 -6.08 5.37
N ASP A 2 -10.47 -7.24 5.84
CA ASP A 2 -9.12 -7.55 6.28
C ASP A 2 -8.39 -8.39 5.22
N SER A 3 -7.06 -8.35 5.26
CA SER A 3 -6.17 -9.01 4.32
C SER A 3 -4.84 -9.32 5.01
N LEU A 4 -4.00 -10.14 4.40
CA LEU A 4 -2.59 -10.31 4.80
C LEU A 4 -1.68 -9.88 3.65
N ILE A 5 -0.42 -9.58 3.97
CA ILE A 5 0.62 -9.45 2.96
C ILE A 5 1.27 -10.82 2.79
N TYR A 6 1.36 -11.28 1.54
CA TYR A 6 1.97 -12.56 1.19
C TYR A 6 3.23 -12.35 0.35
N ARG A 7 4.16 -13.31 0.43
CA ARG A 7 5.23 -13.47 -0.55
C ARG A 7 5.28 -14.90 -1.04
N PHE A 8 5.76 -15.08 -2.27
CA PHE A 8 6.01 -16.38 -2.87
C PHE A 8 7.49 -16.56 -3.13
N ILE A 9 8.09 -17.60 -2.57
CA ILE A 9 9.48 -18.00 -2.82
C ILE A 9 9.44 -19.19 -3.77
N PRO A 10 9.83 -19.03 -5.05
CA PRO A 10 9.83 -20.15 -5.99
C PRO A 10 10.90 -21.17 -5.63
N ASP A 11 10.62 -22.46 -5.84
CA ASP A 11 11.63 -23.52 -5.70
C ASP A 11 12.75 -23.35 -6.74
N GLN A 12 12.40 -22.81 -7.91
CA GLN A 12 13.32 -22.47 -9.00
C GLN A 12 13.08 -21.02 -9.47
N PRO A 13 13.99 -20.07 -9.15
CA PRO A 13 13.86 -18.69 -9.60
C PRO A 13 13.69 -18.58 -11.12
N GLY A 14 12.64 -17.90 -11.56
CA GLY A 14 12.28 -17.75 -12.98
C GLY A 14 11.29 -18.81 -13.51
N GLU A 15 11.05 -19.90 -12.77
CA GLU A 15 10.13 -20.98 -13.15
C GLU A 15 8.99 -21.13 -12.11
N LEU A 16 8.07 -20.17 -12.07
CA LEU A 16 7.00 -20.14 -11.06
C LEU A 16 6.11 -21.39 -11.04
N ALA A 17 5.96 -22.07 -12.18
CA ALA A 17 5.19 -23.30 -12.30
C ALA A 17 5.84 -24.52 -11.62
N ALA A 18 7.14 -24.45 -11.28
CA ALA A 18 7.84 -25.49 -10.54
C ALA A 18 7.38 -25.59 -9.07
N GLY A 19 6.55 -24.66 -8.62
CA GLY A 19 6.11 -24.59 -7.23
C GLY A 19 7.02 -23.71 -6.38
N GLY A 20 6.73 -23.72 -5.08
CA GLY A 20 7.42 -22.88 -4.12
C GLY A 20 6.65 -22.77 -2.82
N LYS A 21 7.06 -21.81 -1.99
CA LYS A 21 6.46 -21.54 -0.69
C LYS A 21 5.68 -20.24 -0.71
N LEU A 22 4.41 -20.31 -0.31
CA LEU A 22 3.65 -19.12 0.05
C LEU A 22 3.86 -18.82 1.52
N GLN A 23 4.18 -17.57 1.84
CA GLN A 23 4.36 -17.11 3.22
C GLN A 23 3.53 -15.86 3.46
N ALA A 24 3.12 -15.65 4.71
CA ALA A 24 2.45 -14.43 5.14
C ALA A 24 3.35 -13.63 6.10
N LEU A 25 3.28 -12.31 6.01
CA LEU A 25 4.05 -11.40 6.84
C LEU A 25 3.52 -11.40 8.27
N LYS A 26 4.41 -11.53 9.24
CA LYS A 26 4.16 -11.46 10.68
C LYS A 26 5.01 -10.34 11.29
N ILE A 27 4.45 -9.57 12.21
CA ILE A 27 5.26 -8.65 13.03
C ILE A 27 5.94 -9.47 14.13
N ARG A 28 7.27 -9.34 14.24
CA ARG A 28 8.06 -10.08 15.23
C ARG A 28 7.52 -9.82 16.64
N ASP A 29 7.48 -10.87 17.45
CA ASP A 29 6.98 -10.88 18.83
C ASP A 29 5.49 -10.53 19.02
N LEU A 30 4.74 -10.34 17.94
CA LEU A 30 3.32 -10.03 17.99
C LEU A 30 2.46 -11.09 17.33
N LYS A 31 1.47 -11.55 18.09
CA LYS A 31 0.51 -12.54 17.63
C LYS A 31 -0.63 -11.88 16.88
N ALA A 32 -0.85 -12.28 15.64
CA ALA A 32 -1.98 -11.85 14.81
C ALA A 32 -2.15 -10.31 14.82
N ALA A 33 -1.03 -9.59 14.64
CA ALA A 33 -0.98 -8.14 14.79
C ALA A 33 -2.01 -7.45 13.88
N ASP A 34 -2.85 -6.58 14.42
CA ASP A 34 -3.86 -5.83 13.68
C ASP A 34 -3.31 -4.44 13.34
N THR A 35 -2.79 -4.24 12.13
CA THR A 35 -2.08 -3.01 11.72
C THR A 35 -3.01 -1.89 11.24
N ARG A 36 -4.31 -2.14 11.20
CA ARG A 36 -5.31 -1.32 10.51
C ARG A 36 -5.57 0.05 11.13
N ASN A 37 -5.13 0.28 12.36
CA ASN A 37 -5.39 1.49 13.16
C ASN A 37 -6.87 1.91 13.32
N TRP A 38 -7.81 1.02 13.03
CA TRP A 38 -9.24 1.24 13.25
C TRP A 38 -9.56 1.50 14.71
N ARG A 39 -10.45 2.46 15.00
CA ARG A 39 -10.87 2.80 16.37
C ARG A 39 -11.48 1.62 17.13
N SER A 40 -12.08 0.67 16.41
CA SER A 40 -12.65 -0.56 16.97
C SER A 40 -11.61 -1.62 17.35
N ARG A 41 -10.33 -1.42 17.00
CA ARG A 41 -9.24 -2.33 17.34
C ARG A 41 -9.00 -2.37 18.85
N ASN A 42 -9.03 -3.57 19.42
CA ASN A 42 -8.81 -3.80 20.85
C ASN A 42 -7.47 -4.49 21.17
N GLN A 43 -6.49 -4.44 20.27
CA GLN A 43 -5.15 -5.00 20.46
C GLN A 43 -4.14 -3.87 20.71
N LYS A 44 -3.26 -4.07 21.70
CA LYS A 44 -2.05 -3.26 21.87
C LYS A 44 -0.91 -3.92 21.10
N ILE A 45 -0.20 -3.15 20.28
CA ILE A 45 0.91 -3.65 19.46
C ILE A 45 2.22 -3.65 20.27
N PHE A 46 2.48 -2.67 21.15
CA PHE A 46 3.54 -2.76 22.16
C PHE A 46 3.05 -2.25 23.51
N TRP A 47 3.77 -2.55 24.60
CA TRP A 47 3.45 -1.95 25.90
C TRP A 47 3.73 -0.44 25.89
N TRP A 48 4.71 0.02 25.08
CA TRP A 48 5.13 1.43 24.99
C TRP A 48 4.58 2.17 23.77
N THR A 49 4.30 1.49 22.66
CA THR A 49 3.72 2.12 21.47
C THR A 49 2.24 2.38 21.70
N TYR A 50 1.83 3.62 21.45
CA TYR A 50 0.44 4.03 21.55
C TYR A 50 -0.44 3.20 20.59
N ASN A 51 -1.71 3.04 20.95
CA ASN A 51 -2.76 2.74 19.99
C ASN A 51 -3.27 4.11 19.54
N PRO A 52 -3.07 4.55 18.29
CA PRO A 52 -2.68 3.82 17.05
C PRO A 52 -1.16 3.67 16.78
N VAL A 53 -0.77 2.79 15.84
CA VAL A 53 0.62 2.72 15.33
C VAL A 53 0.97 4.10 14.76
N PRO A 54 2.04 4.75 15.23
CA PRO A 54 2.45 6.05 14.72
C PRO A 54 2.96 5.96 13.27
N VAL A 55 2.72 7.01 12.48
CA VAL A 55 3.40 7.20 11.20
C VAL A 55 4.91 7.30 11.44
N GLY A 56 5.70 6.62 10.60
CA GLY A 56 7.15 6.48 10.74
C GLY A 56 7.62 5.39 11.71
N GLU A 57 6.70 4.75 12.45
CA GLU A 57 7.06 3.63 13.32
C GLU A 57 7.51 2.44 12.46
N THR A 58 8.69 1.91 12.78
CA THR A 58 9.30 0.79 12.07
C THR A 58 9.24 -0.50 12.90
N LEU A 59 8.72 -1.56 12.30
CA LEU A 59 8.46 -2.85 12.94
C LEU A 59 9.32 -3.94 12.30
N ALA A 60 10.05 -4.71 13.10
CA ALA A 60 10.74 -5.90 12.59
C ALA A 60 9.71 -6.96 12.18
N VAL A 61 9.93 -7.61 11.03
CA VAL A 61 9.02 -8.63 10.51
C VAL A 61 9.67 -9.99 10.37
N GLU A 62 8.82 -11.00 10.32
CA GLU A 62 9.14 -12.39 10.00
C GLU A 62 8.10 -12.93 9.02
N TRP A 63 8.39 -14.08 8.43
CA TRP A 63 7.51 -14.72 7.47
C TRP A 63 7.14 -16.11 7.96
N VAL A 64 5.84 -16.43 7.87
CA VAL A 64 5.30 -17.72 8.29
C VAL A 64 4.78 -18.49 7.07
N ASP A 65 5.14 -19.77 6.98
CA ASP A 65 4.70 -20.66 5.90
C ASP A 65 3.17 -20.85 5.97
N ILE A 66 2.53 -20.69 4.81
CA ILE A 66 1.11 -20.94 4.59
C ILE A 66 0.97 -22.29 3.89
N GLU A 67 0.10 -23.11 4.44
CA GLU A 67 -0.18 -24.47 3.95
C GLU A 67 -1.53 -24.47 3.21
N ASN A 68 -1.82 -25.55 2.48
CA ASN A 68 -3.10 -25.74 1.78
C ASN A 68 -3.50 -24.53 0.92
N VAL A 69 -2.54 -24.02 0.14
CA VAL A 69 -2.61 -22.72 -0.56
C VAL A 69 -3.71 -22.60 -1.60
N GLU A 70 -4.28 -23.72 -2.07
CA GLU A 70 -5.44 -23.72 -2.98
C GLU A 70 -6.69 -23.12 -2.32
N SER A 71 -6.81 -23.23 -1.00
CA SER A 71 -7.87 -22.61 -0.17
C SER A 71 -9.27 -22.61 -0.82
N PRO A 72 -9.85 -23.78 -1.15
CA PRO A 72 -11.16 -23.87 -1.81
C PRO A 72 -12.32 -23.29 -0.98
N SER A 73 -12.08 -23.04 0.31
CA SER A 73 -13.05 -22.49 1.27
C SER A 73 -12.87 -20.98 1.53
N ASP A 74 -11.99 -20.28 0.80
CA ASP A 74 -11.64 -18.87 1.04
C ASP A 74 -11.16 -18.61 2.49
N ASP A 75 -10.28 -19.49 3.00
CA ASP A 75 -9.82 -19.52 4.39
C ASP A 75 -8.35 -19.13 4.59
N LEU A 76 -7.62 -18.85 3.51
CA LEU A 76 -6.18 -18.61 3.52
C LEU A 76 -5.76 -17.47 4.48
N ARG A 77 -6.54 -16.38 4.52
CA ARG A 77 -6.28 -15.24 5.41
C ARG A 77 -6.54 -15.56 6.88
N TYR A 78 -7.54 -16.39 7.17
CA TYR A 78 -7.82 -16.83 8.55
C TYR A 78 -6.77 -17.83 9.02
N GLN A 79 -6.30 -18.70 8.13
CA GLN A 79 -5.16 -19.58 8.44
C GLN A 79 -3.93 -18.77 8.84
N GLY A 80 -3.55 -17.77 8.02
CA GLY A 80 -2.40 -16.93 8.29
C GLY A 80 -2.56 -16.15 9.60
N ALA A 81 -3.66 -15.43 9.78
CA ALA A 81 -3.87 -14.59 10.97
C ALA A 81 -4.08 -15.42 12.25
N ASP A 82 -5.06 -16.32 12.24
CA ASP A 82 -5.56 -16.94 13.47
C ASP A 82 -4.74 -18.17 13.88
N SER A 83 -4.11 -18.86 12.93
CA SER A 83 -3.33 -20.07 13.20
C SER A 83 -1.82 -19.87 13.12
N LYS A 84 -1.35 -18.91 12.31
CA LYS A 84 0.08 -18.66 12.06
C LYS A 84 0.57 -17.30 12.58
N ASP A 85 -0.28 -16.56 13.30
CA ASP A 85 0.03 -15.24 13.89
C ASP A 85 0.39 -14.13 12.88
N ALA A 86 0.06 -14.28 11.59
CA ALA A 86 0.35 -13.28 10.57
C ALA A 86 -0.38 -11.95 10.84
N ALA A 87 0.22 -10.86 10.37
CA ALA A 87 -0.32 -9.52 10.55
C ALA A 87 -1.49 -9.23 9.59
N LYS A 88 -2.54 -8.62 10.12
CA LYS A 88 -3.73 -8.20 9.40
C LYS A 88 -3.61 -6.76 8.92
N PHE A 89 -3.87 -6.57 7.64
CA PHE A 89 -3.88 -5.30 6.93
C PHE A 89 -5.28 -4.95 6.44
N ALA A 90 -5.55 -3.65 6.27
CA ALA A 90 -6.86 -3.14 5.91
C ALA A 90 -7.01 -3.12 4.40
N ARG A 91 -7.65 -4.15 3.81
CA ARG A 91 -7.85 -4.28 2.35
C ARG A 91 -6.58 -3.93 1.56
N GLY A 92 -5.58 -4.82 1.58
CA GLY A 92 -4.41 -4.68 0.73
C GLY A 92 -4.81 -4.73 -0.74
N GLU A 93 -4.51 -3.67 -1.48
CA GLU A 93 -4.83 -3.53 -2.91
C GLU A 93 -3.51 -3.53 -3.72
N GLY A 94 -2.99 -2.36 -4.11
CA GLY A 94 -1.75 -2.23 -4.87
C GLY A 94 -0.48 -2.45 -4.04
N ILE A 95 0.51 -3.08 -4.66
CA ILE A 95 1.89 -3.17 -4.19
C ILE A 95 2.85 -2.74 -5.30
N TRP A 96 3.87 -1.95 -4.97
CA TRP A 96 4.89 -1.54 -5.94
C TRP A 96 6.29 -1.54 -5.34
N TYR A 97 7.28 -1.94 -6.14
CA TYR A 97 8.69 -1.94 -5.78
C TYR A 97 9.37 -0.66 -6.28
N GLY A 98 10.16 -0.03 -5.40
CA GLY A 98 11.08 1.06 -5.73
C GLY A 98 12.51 0.69 -5.32
N ASP A 99 13.49 1.31 -5.98
CA ASP A 99 14.87 1.32 -5.52
C ASP A 99 15.24 2.73 -5.06
N ASN A 100 15.61 2.85 -3.80
CA ASN A 100 16.05 4.11 -3.20
C ASN A 100 17.52 3.99 -2.84
N GLN A 101 18.38 4.49 -3.72
CA GLN A 101 19.84 4.53 -3.53
C GLN A 101 20.44 3.14 -3.25
N GLY A 102 19.95 2.10 -3.92
CA GLY A 102 20.41 0.72 -3.78
C GLY A 102 19.71 -0.07 -2.67
N THR A 103 18.74 0.54 -1.98
CA THR A 103 17.86 -0.15 -1.04
C THR A 103 16.51 -0.38 -1.71
N GLY A 104 16.22 -1.64 -2.01
CA GLY A 104 14.91 -2.04 -2.52
C GLY A 104 13.83 -1.91 -1.45
N GLU A 105 12.72 -1.25 -1.78
CA GLU A 105 11.59 -1.04 -0.87
C GLU A 105 10.26 -1.29 -1.59
N PHE A 106 9.28 -1.82 -0.87
CA PHE A 106 7.92 -2.08 -1.36
C PHE A 106 6.93 -1.15 -0.67
N TYR A 107 6.04 -0.55 -1.45
CA TYR A 107 4.92 0.22 -0.93
C TYR A 107 3.64 -0.60 -1.09
N ILE A 108 2.85 -0.70 -0.04
CA ILE A 108 1.57 -1.44 -0.02
C ILE A 108 0.45 -0.47 0.34
N ALA A 109 -0.56 -0.38 -0.52
CA ALA A 109 -1.77 0.38 -0.26
C ALA A 109 -2.75 -0.46 0.57
N CYS A 110 -3.25 0.13 1.66
CA CYS A 110 -4.29 -0.43 2.50
C CYS A 110 -5.49 0.53 2.47
N THR A 111 -6.40 0.32 1.52
CA THR A 111 -7.37 1.33 1.07
C THR A 111 -8.25 1.88 2.19
N ASN A 112 -8.67 1.05 3.13
CA ASN A 112 -9.53 1.48 4.24
C ASN A 112 -8.83 1.41 5.60
N GLY A 113 -7.50 1.48 5.63
CA GLY A 113 -6.71 1.59 6.85
C GLY A 113 -6.84 2.96 7.51
N GLY A 114 -6.30 3.06 8.71
CA GLY A 114 -6.23 4.29 9.48
C GLY A 114 -7.41 4.53 10.40
N ILE A 115 -7.23 5.49 11.31
CA ILE A 115 -8.21 5.86 12.33
C ILE A 115 -9.55 6.27 11.72
N GLU A 116 -9.49 6.99 10.60
CA GLU A 116 -10.65 7.51 9.86
C GLU A 116 -11.06 6.63 8.66
N TYR A 117 -10.45 5.44 8.51
CA TYR A 117 -10.72 4.50 7.41
C TYR A 117 -10.47 5.08 6.02
N LYS A 118 -9.54 6.04 5.90
CA LYS A 118 -9.22 6.79 4.66
C LYS A 118 -8.02 6.28 3.89
N GLY A 119 -7.31 5.29 4.43
CA GLY A 119 -6.21 4.62 3.78
C GLY A 119 -4.89 4.80 4.50
N GLN A 120 -4.01 3.82 4.31
CA GLN A 120 -2.63 3.81 4.76
C GLN A 120 -1.73 3.37 3.60
N ILE A 121 -0.50 3.86 3.59
CA ILE A 121 0.57 3.22 2.83
C ILE A 121 1.57 2.64 3.82
N TRP A 122 1.85 1.35 3.68
CA TRP A 122 2.91 0.67 4.39
C TRP A 122 4.16 0.60 3.50
N ARG A 123 5.33 0.79 4.08
CA ARG A 123 6.62 0.59 3.41
C ARG A 123 7.30 -0.64 4.00
N TYR A 124 7.66 -1.59 3.15
CA TYR A 124 8.41 -2.79 3.52
C TYR A 124 9.81 -2.75 2.91
N ILE A 125 10.83 -2.84 3.76
CA ILE A 125 12.23 -3.00 3.36
C ILE A 125 12.62 -4.45 3.65
N PRO A 126 12.96 -5.25 2.62
CA PRO A 126 13.36 -6.65 2.79
C PRO A 126 14.61 -6.81 3.64
N SER A 127 14.79 -8.03 4.17
CA SER A 127 16.08 -8.40 4.77
C SER A 127 17.19 -8.36 3.72
N PRO A 128 18.44 -8.01 4.06
CA PRO A 128 19.57 -8.29 3.16
C PRO A 128 19.76 -9.78 2.89
N TYR A 129 19.10 -10.64 3.65
CA TYR A 129 19.05 -12.10 3.50
C TYR A 129 17.66 -12.61 3.09
N GLU A 130 16.84 -11.77 2.45
CA GLU A 130 15.47 -12.08 2.03
C GLU A 130 15.40 -13.42 1.27
N GLY A 131 14.40 -14.24 1.60
CA GLY A 131 14.16 -15.58 1.10
C GLY A 131 15.10 -16.67 1.63
N THR A 132 16.03 -16.36 2.55
CA THR A 132 17.05 -17.33 3.02
C THR A 132 16.89 -17.72 4.49
N SER A 133 17.63 -18.76 4.92
CA SER A 133 17.67 -19.17 6.34
C SER A 133 18.33 -18.14 7.27
N ARG A 134 18.91 -17.07 6.73
CA ARG A 134 19.58 -16.01 7.51
C ARG A 134 18.71 -14.80 7.80
N GLU A 135 17.48 -14.73 7.29
CA GLU A 135 16.56 -13.60 7.54
C GLU A 135 16.42 -13.25 9.02
N ALA A 136 16.37 -14.25 9.90
CA ALA A 136 16.21 -14.01 11.32
C ALA A 136 17.38 -13.22 11.95
N GLN A 137 18.57 -13.26 11.33
CA GLN A 137 19.77 -12.55 11.77
C GLN A 137 19.62 -11.03 11.60
N GLU A 138 18.95 -10.61 10.52
CA GLU A 138 18.70 -9.21 10.18
C GLU A 138 17.33 -9.13 9.49
N PRO A 139 16.23 -9.04 10.28
CA PRO A 139 14.88 -9.10 9.74
C PRO A 139 14.59 -7.91 8.83
N GLY A 140 13.70 -8.10 7.86
CA GLY A 140 13.11 -6.98 7.15
C GLY A 140 12.32 -6.07 8.10
N THR A 141 12.00 -4.87 7.62
CA THR A 141 11.28 -3.86 8.41
C THR A 141 10.04 -3.38 7.69
N LEU A 142 8.96 -3.20 8.44
CA LEU A 142 7.70 -2.65 7.97
C LEU A 142 7.42 -1.33 8.68
N GLU A 143 7.18 -0.28 7.93
CA GLU A 143 6.94 1.07 8.42
C GLU A 143 5.55 1.55 7.99
N LEU A 144 4.82 2.20 8.91
CA LEU A 144 3.64 2.96 8.52
C LEU A 144 4.10 4.27 7.86
N PHE A 145 4.24 4.26 6.53
CA PHE A 145 4.85 5.35 5.79
C PHE A 145 3.97 6.61 5.79
N ILE A 146 2.68 6.47 5.46
CA ILE A 146 1.71 7.57 5.58
C ILE A 146 0.34 7.06 6.06
N GLU A 147 -0.31 7.86 6.90
CA GLU A 147 -1.71 7.70 7.30
C GLU A 147 -2.33 9.09 7.52
N PRO A 148 -2.78 9.77 6.46
CA PRO A 148 -3.17 11.17 6.54
C PRO A 148 -4.43 11.39 7.37
N ASN A 149 -5.35 10.41 7.40
CA ASN A 149 -6.66 10.52 8.01
C ASN A 149 -7.48 11.76 7.56
N ASP A 150 -7.22 12.24 6.34
CA ASP A 150 -7.88 13.40 5.74
C ASP A 150 -8.17 13.12 4.26
N VAL A 151 -9.45 13.15 3.89
CA VAL A 151 -9.94 12.94 2.52
C VAL A 151 -9.43 14.00 1.54
N ASN A 152 -8.95 15.14 2.03
CA ASN A 152 -8.32 16.16 1.21
C ASN A 152 -6.83 15.89 0.93
N LEU A 153 -6.23 14.89 1.58
CA LEU A 153 -4.86 14.48 1.32
C LEU A 153 -4.82 13.13 0.58
N MET A 154 -5.61 12.17 1.05
CA MET A 154 -5.69 10.84 0.47
C MET A 154 -6.99 10.17 0.92
N GLU A 155 -7.74 9.61 -0.01
CA GLU A 155 -8.92 8.81 0.27
C GLU A 155 -8.86 7.51 -0.53
N ASN A 156 -8.86 6.38 0.19
CA ASN A 156 -8.96 5.06 -0.42
C ASN A 156 -7.85 4.78 -1.44
N ALA A 157 -6.59 4.99 -1.02
CA ALA A 157 -5.42 4.61 -1.80
C ALA A 157 -5.52 3.15 -2.27
N ASP A 158 -5.41 2.93 -3.58
CA ASP A 158 -5.58 1.61 -4.19
C ASP A 158 -4.33 1.20 -4.97
N ASN A 159 -4.15 1.68 -6.19
CA ASN A 159 -3.01 1.32 -7.03
C ASN A 159 -1.83 2.27 -6.80
N LEU A 160 -0.62 1.74 -6.97
CA LEU A 160 0.64 2.42 -6.66
C LEU A 160 1.61 2.33 -7.84
N THR A 161 2.41 3.37 -8.04
CA THR A 161 3.61 3.28 -8.88
C THR A 161 4.70 4.23 -8.40
N VAL A 162 5.94 3.75 -8.33
CA VAL A 162 7.10 4.60 -8.03
C VAL A 162 7.55 5.30 -9.30
N THR A 163 7.71 6.62 -9.23
CA THR A 163 8.17 7.47 -10.32
C THR A 163 9.68 7.29 -10.58
N PRO A 164 10.17 7.66 -11.76
CA PRO A 164 11.61 7.69 -12.06
C PRO A 164 12.46 8.56 -11.13
N TRP A 165 11.86 9.52 -10.44
CA TRP A 165 12.54 10.43 -9.50
C TRP A 165 12.30 10.09 -8.02
N GLY A 166 11.66 8.95 -7.74
CA GLY A 166 11.53 8.39 -6.39
C GLY A 166 10.26 8.79 -5.62
N ASP A 167 9.40 9.66 -6.16
CA ASP A 167 8.07 9.86 -5.57
C ASP A 167 7.19 8.63 -5.81
N LEU A 168 6.24 8.38 -4.91
CA LEU A 168 5.17 7.41 -5.07
C LEU A 168 3.94 8.10 -5.66
N ILE A 169 3.37 7.57 -6.73
CA ILE A 169 2.04 7.95 -7.22
C ILE A 169 1.02 6.95 -6.72
N ILE A 170 -0.08 7.47 -6.21
CA ILE A 170 -1.24 6.75 -5.71
C ILE A 170 -2.43 7.09 -6.59
N CYS A 171 -3.19 6.06 -6.95
CA CYS A 171 -4.54 6.22 -7.48
C CYS A 171 -5.57 6.09 -6.35
N GLU A 172 -6.51 7.03 -6.27
CA GLU A 172 -7.66 6.94 -5.37
C GLU A 172 -8.79 6.07 -5.97
N ASP A 173 -9.45 5.30 -5.09
CA ASP A 173 -10.73 4.60 -5.29
C ASP A 173 -11.72 5.00 -4.18
N GLY A 174 -11.96 6.31 -4.09
CA GLY A 174 -12.94 6.90 -3.20
C GLY A 174 -14.38 6.86 -3.74
N PRO A 175 -15.35 7.34 -2.96
CA PRO A 175 -16.74 7.40 -3.38
C PRO A 175 -17.10 8.66 -4.20
N ASN A 176 -16.15 9.55 -4.49
CA ASN A 176 -16.41 10.90 -5.00
C ASN A 176 -15.50 11.27 -6.18
N GLU A 177 -14.95 12.50 -6.18
CA GLU A 177 -13.93 12.89 -7.15
C GLU A 177 -12.62 12.18 -6.83
N GLU A 178 -12.03 11.60 -7.88
CA GLU A 178 -10.83 10.77 -7.78
C GLU A 178 -9.61 11.48 -8.36
N PHE A 179 -8.48 11.30 -7.69
CA PHE A 179 -7.26 12.04 -7.94
C PHE A 179 -6.06 11.10 -8.09
N LEU A 180 -5.03 11.60 -8.77
CA LEU A 180 -3.68 11.09 -8.59
C LEU A 180 -2.98 11.91 -7.51
N ILE A 181 -2.48 11.19 -6.52
CA ILE A 181 -1.74 11.74 -5.39
C ILE A 181 -0.28 11.37 -5.58
N GLY A 182 0.62 12.33 -5.41
CA GLY A 182 2.04 12.10 -5.27
C GLY A 182 2.47 12.16 -3.81
N VAL A 183 3.42 11.32 -3.44
CA VAL A 183 4.05 11.29 -2.11
C VAL A 183 5.56 11.30 -2.30
N THR A 184 6.23 12.28 -1.72
CA THR A 184 7.71 12.36 -1.76
C THR A 184 8.33 11.27 -0.89
N PRO A 185 9.62 10.92 -1.06
CA PRO A 185 10.32 10.00 -0.15
C PRO A 185 10.23 10.38 1.34
N GLU A 186 10.07 11.66 1.66
CA GLU A 186 9.90 12.15 3.03
C GLU A 186 8.45 12.09 3.56
N GLY A 187 7.51 11.57 2.77
CA GLY A 187 6.09 11.45 3.14
C GLY A 187 5.22 12.68 2.88
N ASN A 188 5.73 13.73 2.22
CA ASN A 188 4.91 14.89 1.84
C ASN A 188 3.95 14.55 0.71
N ILE A 189 2.69 14.93 0.88
CA ILE A 189 1.59 14.57 -0.02
C ILE A 189 1.23 15.75 -0.90
N TYR A 190 0.94 15.50 -2.17
CA TYR A 190 0.45 16.50 -3.11
C TYR A 190 -0.52 15.90 -4.14
N ARG A 191 -1.50 16.69 -4.58
CA ARG A 191 -2.34 16.34 -5.75
C ARG A 191 -1.76 16.93 -7.02
N PHE A 192 -1.84 16.19 -8.13
CA PHE A 192 -1.39 16.73 -9.42
C PHE A 192 -2.33 16.43 -10.60
N ALA A 193 -3.25 15.48 -10.46
CA ALA A 193 -4.28 15.22 -11.47
C ALA A 193 -5.62 14.87 -10.81
N ARG A 194 -6.71 15.23 -11.49
CA ARG A 194 -8.09 14.89 -11.14
C ARG A 194 -8.74 14.21 -12.33
N ASN A 195 -9.52 13.15 -12.10
CA ASN A 195 -10.44 12.65 -13.11
C ASN A 195 -11.58 13.66 -13.31
N ALA A 196 -11.47 14.51 -14.33
CA ALA A 196 -12.50 15.50 -14.65
C ALA A 196 -13.60 14.95 -15.57
N GLY A 197 -13.47 13.71 -16.06
CA GLY A 197 -14.40 13.12 -17.02
C GLY A 197 -15.61 12.47 -16.35
N ASN A 198 -15.42 11.86 -15.17
CA ASN A 198 -16.46 11.19 -14.39
C ASN A 198 -15.97 10.92 -12.94
N LEU A 199 -16.78 10.19 -12.16
CA LEU A 199 -16.47 9.77 -10.80
C LEU A 199 -15.93 8.33 -10.71
N SER A 200 -15.45 7.76 -11.82
CA SER A 200 -14.82 6.44 -11.79
C SER A 200 -13.42 6.54 -11.19
N GLU A 201 -13.03 5.50 -10.47
CA GLU A 201 -11.68 5.32 -9.94
C GLU A 201 -10.60 5.30 -11.03
N LEU A 202 -9.39 5.60 -10.60
CA LEU A 202 -8.18 5.52 -11.41
C LEU A 202 -7.52 4.15 -11.21
N ALA A 203 -7.86 3.16 -12.04
CA ALA A 203 -7.44 1.78 -11.85
C ALA A 203 -6.06 1.47 -12.46
N GLY A 204 -5.02 2.14 -11.95
CA GLY A 204 -3.63 1.75 -12.17
C GLY A 204 -2.85 2.73 -13.02
N ALA A 205 -1.63 2.98 -12.57
CA ALA A 205 -0.70 3.95 -13.14
C ALA A 205 0.67 3.28 -13.38
N THR A 206 1.36 3.67 -14.45
CA THR A 206 2.75 3.27 -14.68
C THR A 206 3.46 4.24 -15.61
N PHE A 207 4.77 4.40 -15.44
CA PHE A 207 5.58 5.21 -16.34
C PHE A 207 6.15 4.38 -17.49
N SER A 208 6.29 5.03 -18.66
CA SER A 208 7.13 4.51 -19.73
C SER A 208 8.56 4.24 -19.22
N PRO A 209 9.32 3.30 -19.81
CA PRO A 209 10.68 2.99 -19.36
C PRO A 209 11.64 4.18 -19.36
N ASP A 210 11.42 5.18 -20.22
CA ASP A 210 12.19 6.42 -20.27
C ASP A 210 11.69 7.52 -19.29
N GLY A 211 10.63 7.23 -18.53
CA GLY A 211 10.05 8.12 -17.53
C GLY A 211 9.28 9.32 -18.09
N THR A 212 9.08 9.41 -19.41
CA THR A 212 8.52 10.61 -20.05
C THR A 212 6.99 10.63 -20.09
N THR A 213 6.35 9.46 -20.04
CA THR A 213 4.90 9.31 -20.18
C THR A 213 4.34 8.51 -19.02
N LEU A 214 3.32 9.06 -18.35
CA LEU A 214 2.50 8.35 -17.39
C LEU A 214 1.30 7.76 -18.12
N PHE A 215 1.11 6.46 -18.03
CA PHE A 215 -0.12 5.79 -18.40
C PHE A 215 -0.99 5.61 -17.17
N VAL A 216 -2.27 5.98 -17.26
CA VAL A 216 -3.25 5.79 -16.19
C VAL A 216 -4.59 5.36 -16.77
N ASN A 217 -5.32 4.53 -16.03
CA ASN A 217 -6.58 3.94 -16.46
C ASN A 217 -7.74 4.59 -15.70
N ILE A 218 -8.85 4.87 -16.37
CA ILE A 218 -10.14 5.15 -15.76
C ILE A 218 -10.97 3.88 -15.91
N GLN A 219 -11.29 3.21 -14.79
CA GLN A 219 -11.86 1.85 -14.81
C GLN A 219 -13.16 1.77 -15.62
N SER A 220 -14.07 2.70 -15.38
CA SER A 220 -15.33 2.82 -16.11
C SER A 220 -15.36 4.16 -16.86
N PRO A 221 -15.42 4.16 -18.20
CA PRO A 221 -15.80 3.06 -19.09
C PRO A 221 -14.61 2.25 -19.67
N GLY A 222 -13.44 2.26 -19.03
CA GLY A 222 -12.26 1.52 -19.53
C GLY A 222 -11.42 2.35 -20.49
N ILE A 223 -10.96 3.52 -20.03
CA ILE A 223 -10.16 4.46 -20.84
C ILE A 223 -8.73 4.45 -20.31
N THR A 224 -7.75 4.32 -21.20
CA THR A 224 -6.33 4.55 -20.88
C THR A 224 -5.91 5.93 -21.37
N LEU A 225 -5.32 6.73 -20.48
CA LEU A 225 -4.74 8.02 -20.78
C LEU A 225 -3.21 7.90 -20.86
N ALA A 226 -2.61 8.62 -21.79
CA ALA A 226 -1.17 8.85 -21.86
C ALA A 226 -0.92 10.32 -21.56
N ILE A 227 -0.23 10.61 -20.46
CA ILE A 227 0.01 11.96 -19.95
C ILE A 227 1.51 12.22 -20.04
N THR A 228 1.88 13.38 -20.59
CA THR A 228 3.28 13.85 -20.63
C THR A 228 3.48 15.04 -19.70
N GLY A 229 4.70 15.19 -19.19
CA GLY A 229 5.12 16.26 -18.28
C GLY A 229 5.04 17.69 -18.84
N PRO A 230 5.42 18.71 -18.04
CA PRO A 230 6.70 18.74 -17.31
C PRO A 230 6.66 18.10 -15.92
N TRP A 231 7.38 16.99 -15.73
CA TRP A 231 7.39 16.20 -14.49
C TRP A 231 8.22 16.83 -13.36
N ASP A 232 9.26 17.58 -13.72
CA ASP A 232 10.09 18.37 -12.80
C ASP A 232 9.28 19.40 -12.00
N GLN A 233 8.09 19.76 -12.49
CA GLN A 233 7.19 20.74 -11.87
C GLN A 233 5.98 20.08 -11.19
N ILE A 234 5.91 18.75 -11.12
CA ILE A 234 4.71 18.03 -10.66
C ILE A 234 4.31 18.43 -9.23
N ARG A 235 5.30 18.63 -8.34
CA ARG A 235 5.10 19.01 -6.94
C ARG A 235 4.51 20.43 -6.77
N GLN A 236 4.72 21.31 -7.75
CA GLN A 236 4.25 22.71 -7.71
C GLN A 236 2.78 22.86 -8.11
N ARG A 237 2.17 21.84 -8.75
CA ARG A 237 0.77 21.86 -9.19
C ARG A 237 -0.25 21.64 -8.07
N SER A 238 0.24 21.42 -6.85
CA SER A 238 -0.56 21.06 -5.69
C SER A 238 -1.48 22.19 -5.20
N GLU A 239 -1.04 23.45 -5.27
CA GLU A 239 -1.75 24.63 -4.74
C GLU A 239 -3.17 24.84 -5.29
N THR A 240 -3.47 24.35 -6.49
CA THR A 240 -4.79 24.53 -7.15
C THR A 240 -5.80 23.40 -6.93
N LEU A 241 -5.40 22.26 -6.35
CA LEU A 241 -6.23 21.03 -6.28
C LEU A 241 -6.61 20.59 -4.85
N TRP A 242 -6.40 21.44 -3.85
CA TRP A 242 -6.44 21.02 -2.44
C TRP A 242 -7.82 20.66 -1.88
N GLN A 243 -8.90 21.27 -2.38
CA GLN A 243 -10.22 21.06 -1.79
C GLN A 243 -11.06 20.12 -2.66
N LYS A 244 -11.39 18.93 -2.14
CA LYS A 244 -12.55 18.19 -2.67
C LYS A 244 -13.79 19.04 -2.35
N PRO A 245 -14.75 19.22 -3.27
CA PRO A 245 -15.99 19.92 -2.95
C PRO A 245 -16.63 19.26 -1.73
N ASN A 246 -16.86 20.04 -0.66
CA ASN A 246 -17.65 19.57 0.48
C ASN A 246 -19.08 19.30 -0.02
N ASN A 247 -19.36 18.06 -0.43
CA ASN A 247 -20.74 17.62 -0.56
C ASN A 247 -21.31 17.52 0.85
N GLN A 248 -21.87 18.64 1.33
CA GLN A 248 -22.84 18.59 2.41
C GLN A 248 -23.88 17.54 2.02
N VAL A 249 -23.99 16.53 2.87
CA VAL A 249 -25.06 15.53 2.85
C VAL A 249 -26.36 16.28 2.60
N SER A 250 -26.94 16.15 1.40
CA SER A 250 -28.31 16.59 1.19
C SER A 250 -29.18 15.63 1.99
N THR A 251 -29.60 16.07 3.18
CA THR A 251 -30.72 15.46 3.87
C THR A 251 -31.95 15.58 2.97
N ALA A 252 -32.41 14.45 2.45
CA ALA A 252 -33.78 14.24 2.00
C ALA A 252 -34.25 12.89 2.54
#